data_AF-X1LIR3-F1
#
_entry.id   AF-X1LIR3-F1
#
_cell.length_a   1.000
_cell.length_b   1.000
_cell.length_c   1.000
_cell.angle_alpha   90.00
_cell.angle_beta   90.00
_cell.angle_gamma   90.00
#
_symmetry.space_group_name_H-M   'P 1'
#
loop_
_entity.id
_entity.type
_entity.pdbx_description
1 polymer ?
#
loop_
_entity_poly.entity_id
_entity_poly.type
_entity_poly.pdbx_seq_one_letter_code
_entity_poly.pdbx_strand_id
1 'polypeptide(L)'
;GKIITHPRFNTAKLQWRKWSVDLATARSETYAKPGALPSVKPGSLENDLSRRDFTINTMAVHLGPSHYGELIDLYGGIYDLEHKFIRILHEKSFTDDATRIWRGLRYEQRLDFYLEETTLKLLKRDIPMLDTISGDRIRHEVELVFKEELPEKILRRADELKVLPKLHPSLKGNGWLAKRFQQARELSHPNLPPVGLYLALLAYCLTDEENEQLISRLRLS
;
A
#
# COMPACT_ATOMS: atom_id res chain seq x y z
N GLY A 1 -31.53 -3.37 2.43
CA GLY A 1 -30.07 -3.14 2.48
C GLY A 1 -29.50 -3.97 3.59
N LYS A 2 -28.23 -4.34 3.54
CA LYS A 2 -27.54 -5.08 4.61
C LYS A 2 -26.61 -4.11 5.34
N ILE A 3 -26.66 -4.10 6.67
CA ILE A 3 -25.73 -3.33 7.50
C ILE A 3 -24.80 -4.33 8.21
N ILE A 4 -23.50 -4.09 8.11
CA ILE A 4 -22.48 -4.85 8.83
C ILE A 4 -21.71 -3.86 9.70
N THR A 5 -21.76 -4.04 11.02
CA THR A 5 -21.08 -3.18 11.99
C THR A 5 -19.82 -3.84 12.51
N HIS A 6 -18.75 -3.07 12.67
CA HIS A 6 -17.49 -3.50 13.29
C HIS A 6 -17.20 -2.62 14.52
N PRO A 7 -17.68 -3.03 15.72
CA PRO A 7 -17.59 -2.22 16.94
C PRO A 7 -16.16 -1.87 17.34
N ARG A 8 -15.20 -2.78 17.11
CA ARG A 8 -13.77 -2.58 17.43
C ARG A 8 -13.17 -1.33 16.78
N PHE A 9 -13.68 -0.93 15.62
CA PHE A 9 -13.16 0.21 14.85
C PHE A 9 -14.17 1.34 14.70
N ASN A 10 -15.35 1.24 15.31
CA ASN A 10 -16.48 2.16 15.13
C ASN A 10 -16.76 2.43 13.64
N THR A 11 -16.87 1.34 12.86
CA THR A 11 -17.22 1.42 11.44
C THR A 11 -18.48 0.62 11.12
N ALA A 12 -19.21 1.04 10.11
CA ALA A 12 -20.38 0.36 9.59
C ALA A 12 -20.36 0.36 8.07
N LYS A 13 -20.66 -0.79 7.47
CA LYS A 13 -20.80 -0.95 6.02
C LYS A 13 -22.27 -1.13 5.68
N LEU A 14 -22.81 -0.22 4.88
CA LEU A 14 -24.17 -0.28 4.35
C LEU A 14 -24.12 -0.72 2.88
N GLN A 15 -24.73 -1.87 2.59
CA GLN A 15 -24.93 -2.34 1.24
C GLN A 15 -26.37 -2.07 0.81
N TRP A 16 -26.54 -1.22 -0.20
CA TRP A 16 -27.84 -0.81 -0.72
C TRP A 16 -27.87 -0.83 -2.25
N ARG A 17 -28.63 -1.77 -2.80
CA ARG A 17 -28.66 -2.05 -4.26
C ARG A 17 -27.24 -2.31 -4.78
N LYS A 18 -26.79 -1.53 -5.78
CA LYS A 18 -25.43 -1.58 -6.35
C LYS A 18 -24.39 -0.79 -5.55
N TRP A 19 -24.82 -0.05 -4.52
CA TRP A 19 -23.96 0.83 -3.75
C TRP A 19 -23.47 0.16 -2.46
N SER A 20 -22.22 0.45 -2.12
CA SER A 20 -21.61 0.11 -0.85
C SER A 20 -21.11 1.40 -0.22
N VAL A 21 -21.57 1.70 1.00
CA VAL A 21 -21.19 2.89 1.76
C VAL A 21 -20.49 2.43 3.03
N ASP A 22 -19.23 2.83 3.19
CA ASP A 22 -18.47 2.60 4.42
C ASP A 22 -18.51 3.88 5.27
N LEU A 23 -19.07 3.76 6.47
CA LEU A 23 -19.18 4.82 7.47
C LEU A 23 -18.14 4.57 8.56
N ALA A 24 -17.34 5.60 8.86
CA ALA A 24 -16.33 5.54 9.90
C ALA A 24 -16.31 6.85 10.69
N THR A 25 -16.17 6.76 12.01
CA THR A 25 -15.94 7.93 12.86
C THR A 25 -14.51 8.42 12.69
N ALA A 26 -14.33 9.74 12.57
CA ALA A 26 -13.01 10.36 12.57
C ALA A 26 -12.24 9.99 13.84
N ARG A 27 -10.96 9.67 13.68
CA ARG A 27 -10.16 9.05 14.74
C ARG A 27 -8.70 9.46 14.67
N SER A 28 -8.03 9.48 15.82
CA SER A 28 -6.58 9.53 15.92
C SER A 28 -6.00 8.14 16.08
N GLU A 29 -4.75 7.97 15.65
CA GLU A 29 -3.98 6.74 15.80
C GLU A 29 -2.69 7.01 16.57
N THR A 30 -2.34 6.12 17.49
CA THR A 30 -1.04 6.12 18.16
C THR A 30 -0.37 4.76 18.03
N TYR A 31 0.94 4.78 17.81
CA TYR A 31 1.74 3.59 17.57
C TYR A 31 2.65 3.35 18.77
N ALA A 32 2.47 2.22 19.46
CA ALA A 32 3.26 1.90 20.65
C ALA A 32 4.73 1.59 20.30
N LYS A 33 4.96 1.03 19.11
CA LYS A 33 6.27 0.75 18.52
C LYS A 33 6.13 0.65 17.00
N PRO A 34 7.24 0.77 16.24
CA PRO A 34 7.23 0.59 14.80
C PRO A 34 6.58 -0.73 14.37
N GLY A 35 5.72 -0.68 13.34
CA GLY A 35 5.04 -1.83 12.77
C GLY A 35 3.88 -2.42 13.60
N ALA A 36 3.64 -1.93 14.82
CA ALA A 36 2.50 -2.35 15.63
C ALA A 36 1.17 -1.91 15.01
N LEU A 37 0.10 -2.65 15.33
CA LEU A 37 -1.25 -2.17 15.07
C LEU A 37 -1.51 -0.91 15.91
N PRO A 38 -2.14 0.14 15.33
CA PRO A 38 -2.38 1.37 16.05
C PRO A 38 -3.45 1.20 17.13
N SER A 39 -3.31 1.98 18.21
CA SER A 39 -4.41 2.26 19.12
C SER A 39 -5.26 3.39 18.55
N VAL A 40 -6.59 3.23 18.56
CA VAL A 40 -7.53 4.13 17.90
C VAL A 40 -8.40 4.83 18.95
N LYS A 41 -8.57 6.15 18.82
CA LYS A 41 -9.48 6.95 19.65
C LYS A 41 -10.29 7.91 18.77
N PRO A 42 -11.53 8.30 19.13
CA PRO A 42 -12.25 9.36 18.43
C PRO A 42 -11.41 10.64 18.32
N GLY A 43 -11.49 11.33 17.19
CA GLY A 43 -10.67 12.50 16.89
C GLY A 43 -11.34 13.46 15.92
N SER A 44 -10.68 14.59 15.65
CA SER A 44 -11.10 15.55 14.63
C SER A 44 -10.89 14.99 13.21
N LEU A 45 -11.44 15.67 12.20
CA LEU A 45 -11.13 15.38 10.80
C LEU A 45 -9.63 15.48 10.52
N GLU A 46 -8.96 16.51 11.05
CA GLU A 46 -7.52 16.70 10.92
C GLU A 46 -6.72 15.51 11.50
N ASN A 47 -7.14 14.97 12.66
CA ASN A 47 -6.54 13.75 13.21
C ASN A 47 -6.73 12.53 12.29
N ASP A 48 -7.88 12.42 11.63
CA ASP A 48 -8.15 11.31 10.69
C ASP A 48 -7.39 11.44 9.37
N LEU A 49 -7.17 12.66 8.90
CA LEU A 49 -6.44 12.92 7.67
C LEU A 49 -4.92 12.78 7.89
N SER A 50 -4.37 13.32 8.99
CA SER A 50 -2.93 13.25 9.31
C SER A 50 -2.38 11.83 9.48
N ARG A 51 -3.20 10.86 9.89
CA ARG A 51 -2.79 9.45 10.07
C ARG A 51 -2.68 8.66 8.77
N ARG A 52 -3.09 9.22 7.63
CA ARG A 52 -3.13 8.52 6.34
C ARG A 52 -1.74 8.41 5.72
N ASP A 53 -1.66 7.77 4.56
CA ASP A 53 -0.40 7.41 3.94
C ASP A 53 0.24 8.56 3.15
N PHE A 54 -0.50 9.14 2.20
CA PHE A 54 0.01 10.16 1.28
C PHE A 54 -0.94 11.35 1.15
N THR A 55 -0.41 12.54 0.87
CA THR A 55 -1.15 13.81 0.70
C THR A 55 -2.32 13.70 -0.28
N ILE A 56 -2.12 13.02 -1.41
CA ILE A 56 -3.16 12.79 -2.42
C ILE A 56 -4.36 11.99 -1.87
N ASN A 57 -4.18 11.26 -0.77
CA ASN A 57 -5.20 10.46 -0.09
C ASN A 57 -5.75 11.15 1.17
N THR A 58 -5.40 12.41 1.43
CA THR A 58 -5.82 13.18 2.61
C THR A 58 -6.80 14.31 2.32
N MET A 59 -7.41 14.32 1.14
CA MET A 59 -8.47 15.26 0.82
C MET A 59 -9.84 14.71 1.27
N ALA A 60 -10.73 15.61 1.64
CA ALA A 60 -12.11 15.27 2.00
C ALA A 60 -13.08 16.25 1.34
N VAL A 61 -14.31 15.80 1.06
CA VAL A 61 -15.38 16.67 0.58
C VAL A 61 -16.48 16.71 1.62
N HIS A 62 -16.93 17.91 1.97
CA HIS A 62 -17.98 18.09 2.94
C HIS A 62 -19.35 17.76 2.34
N LEU A 63 -20.12 16.90 3.02
CA LEU A 63 -21.43 16.42 2.55
C LEU A 63 -22.62 17.01 3.32
N GLY A 64 -22.35 17.81 4.37
CA GLY A 64 -23.39 18.51 5.12
C GLY A 64 -23.93 19.73 4.36
N PRO A 65 -25.17 20.15 4.63
CA PRO A 65 -25.92 21.10 3.80
C PRO A 65 -25.30 22.50 3.75
N SER A 66 -24.62 22.97 4.80
CA SER A 66 -24.04 24.31 4.87
C SER A 66 -22.76 24.49 4.03
N HIS A 67 -22.02 23.41 3.79
CA HIS A 67 -20.74 23.40 3.10
C HIS A 67 -20.70 22.32 2.02
N TYR A 68 -21.84 21.98 1.43
CA TYR A 68 -21.94 20.85 0.51
C TYR A 68 -21.01 21.05 -0.69
N GLY A 69 -20.14 20.07 -0.95
CA GLY A 69 -19.18 20.10 -2.05
C GLY A 69 -17.88 20.85 -1.76
N GLU A 70 -17.73 21.43 -0.57
CA GLU A 70 -16.48 22.07 -0.17
C GLU A 70 -15.36 21.03 -0.06
N LEU A 71 -14.26 21.27 -0.77
CA LEU A 71 -13.05 20.45 -0.72
C LEU A 71 -12.14 20.92 0.41
N ILE A 72 -11.79 19.99 1.29
CA ILE A 72 -10.86 20.18 2.40
C ILE A 72 -9.55 19.52 2.01
N ASP A 73 -8.51 20.34 1.83
CA ASP A 73 -7.13 19.90 1.58
C ASP A 73 -6.16 20.55 2.57
N LEU A 74 -5.90 19.87 3.67
CA LEU A 74 -5.05 20.38 4.76
C LEU A 74 -3.55 20.15 4.52
N TYR A 75 -3.19 19.27 3.58
CA TYR A 75 -1.82 18.77 3.41
C TYR A 75 -1.26 18.96 2.00
N GLY A 76 -1.97 19.68 1.12
CA GLY A 76 -1.51 19.99 -0.24
C GLY A 76 -1.66 18.82 -1.22
N GLY A 77 -2.67 17.97 -1.03
CA GLY A 77 -2.99 16.88 -1.94
C GLY A 77 -3.30 17.34 -3.37
N ILE A 78 -3.92 18.51 -3.56
CA ILE A 78 -4.18 19.08 -4.89
C ILE A 78 -2.85 19.41 -5.59
N TYR A 79 -1.95 20.11 -4.88
CA TYR A 79 -0.64 20.47 -5.41
C TYR A 79 0.15 19.23 -5.82
N ASP A 80 0.19 18.20 -4.97
CA ASP A 80 0.92 16.97 -5.28
C ASP A 80 0.23 16.16 -6.40
N LEU A 81 -1.10 16.23 -6.56
CA LEU A 81 -1.78 15.66 -7.73
C LEU A 81 -1.38 16.37 -9.03
N GLU A 82 -1.36 17.70 -9.04
CA GLU A 82 -0.98 18.50 -10.21
C GLU A 82 0.47 18.27 -10.63
N HIS A 83 1.36 18.09 -9.66
CA HIS A 83 2.79 17.87 -9.87
C HIS A 83 3.19 16.39 -9.94
N LYS A 84 2.20 15.48 -9.90
CA LYS A 84 2.39 14.03 -9.94
C LYS A 84 3.33 13.50 -8.85
N PHE A 85 3.15 13.96 -7.62
CA PHE A 85 3.93 13.52 -6.47
C PHE A 85 3.20 12.54 -5.55
N ILE A 86 3.94 11.55 -5.08
CA ILE A 86 3.58 10.71 -3.94
C ILE A 86 4.38 11.22 -2.74
N ARG A 87 3.72 11.95 -1.83
CA ARG A 87 4.34 12.57 -0.66
C ARG A 87 3.73 12.05 0.63
N ILE A 88 4.56 11.70 1.61
CA ILE A 88 4.12 11.33 2.96
C ILE A 88 3.79 12.57 3.81
N LEU A 89 3.00 12.38 4.87
CA LEU A 89 2.51 13.48 5.71
C LEU A 89 3.49 13.93 6.80
N HIS A 90 4.37 13.04 7.26
CA HIS A 90 5.33 13.33 8.32
C HIS A 90 6.51 12.36 8.29
N GLU A 91 7.62 12.75 8.93
CA GLU A 91 8.89 12.01 8.89
C GLU A 91 8.80 10.56 9.40
N LYS A 92 7.85 10.30 10.31
CA LYS A 92 7.62 8.98 10.91
C LYS A 92 6.68 8.08 10.11
N SER A 93 6.12 8.51 8.97
CA SER A 93 5.06 7.76 8.28
C SER A 93 5.44 6.31 7.95
N PHE A 94 6.66 6.04 7.47
CA PHE A 94 7.11 4.66 7.20
C PHE A 94 7.49 3.88 8.46
N THR A 95 7.90 4.57 9.53
CA THR A 95 8.19 3.94 10.83
C THR A 95 6.90 3.52 11.54
N ASP A 96 5.87 4.36 11.48
CA ASP A 96 4.55 4.07 12.03
C ASP A 96 3.91 2.90 11.28
N ASP A 97 3.99 2.93 9.94
CA ASP A 97 3.51 1.83 9.10
C ASP A 97 4.39 1.55 7.88
N ALA A 98 5.26 0.56 8.01
CA ALA A 98 6.19 0.15 6.96
C ALA A 98 5.49 -0.42 5.71
N THR A 99 4.20 -0.81 5.78
CA THR A 99 3.45 -1.22 4.59
C THR A 99 3.32 -0.09 3.57
N ARG A 100 3.42 1.17 4.01
CA ARG A 100 3.40 2.36 3.15
C ARG A 100 4.55 2.38 2.14
N ILE A 101 5.65 1.67 2.39
CA ILE A 101 6.74 1.54 1.41
C ILE A 101 6.22 0.85 0.15
N TRP A 102 5.62 -0.33 0.27
CA TRP A 102 5.01 -1.04 -0.86
C TRP A 102 3.87 -0.26 -1.50
N ARG A 103 3.02 0.38 -0.68
CA ARG A 103 1.93 1.24 -1.19
C ARG A 103 2.46 2.42 -2.01
N GLY A 104 3.55 3.05 -1.58
CA GLY A 104 4.20 4.16 -2.28
C GLY A 104 4.70 3.74 -3.65
N LEU A 105 5.40 2.60 -3.74
CA LEU A 105 5.83 2.04 -5.03
C LEU A 105 4.65 1.69 -5.93
N ARG A 106 3.57 1.16 -5.34
CA ARG A 106 2.34 0.82 -6.05
C ARG A 106 1.68 2.06 -6.64
N TYR A 107 1.52 3.13 -5.86
CA TYR A 107 0.94 4.38 -6.36
C TYR A 107 1.85 5.10 -7.35
N GLU A 108 3.18 5.11 -7.14
CA GLU A 108 4.17 5.66 -8.08
C GLU A 108 3.95 5.07 -9.48
N GLN A 109 3.86 3.74 -9.60
CA GLN A 109 3.69 3.08 -10.89
C GLN A 109 2.24 3.13 -11.42
N ARG A 110 1.24 2.97 -10.56
CA ARG A 110 -0.18 2.95 -10.97
C ARG A 110 -0.63 4.29 -11.53
N LEU A 111 -0.20 5.39 -10.91
CA LEU A 111 -0.64 6.74 -11.29
C LEU A 111 0.32 7.41 -12.28
N ASP A 112 1.44 6.78 -12.61
CA ASP A 112 2.54 7.40 -13.37
C ASP A 112 3.04 8.69 -12.69
N PHE A 113 3.29 8.56 -11.38
CA PHE A 113 3.74 9.63 -10.47
C PHE A 113 5.18 9.38 -10.02
N TYR A 114 5.73 10.31 -9.26
CA TYR A 114 7.07 10.23 -8.66
C TYR A 114 7.00 10.30 -7.14
N LEU A 115 7.78 9.48 -6.45
CA LEU A 115 8.04 9.73 -5.03
C LEU A 115 8.75 11.08 -4.87
N GLU A 116 8.19 11.97 -4.06
CA GLU A 116 8.83 13.25 -3.79
C GLU A 116 10.20 13.04 -3.11
N GLU A 117 11.14 13.96 -3.34
CA GLU A 117 12.55 13.80 -2.95
C GLU A 117 12.75 13.42 -1.47
N THR A 118 12.09 14.13 -0.55
CA THR A 118 12.15 13.85 0.89
C THR A 118 11.49 12.51 1.21
N THR A 119 10.35 12.23 0.59
CA THR A 119 9.63 10.96 0.71
C THR A 119 10.50 9.78 0.27
N LEU A 120 11.22 9.91 -0.84
CA LEU A 120 12.15 8.89 -1.34
C LEU A 120 13.34 8.70 -0.41
N LYS A 121 13.90 9.79 0.14
CA LYS A 121 14.99 9.72 1.12
C LYS A 121 14.54 8.96 2.38
N LEU A 122 13.37 9.29 2.91
CA LEU A 122 12.82 8.64 4.10
C LEU A 122 12.41 7.19 3.84
N LEU A 123 11.87 6.89 2.64
CA LEU A 123 11.59 5.52 2.22
C LEU A 123 12.86 4.67 2.27
N LYS A 124 13.96 5.15 1.68
CA LYS A 124 15.26 4.45 1.68
C LYS A 124 15.81 4.24 3.09
N ARG A 125 15.70 5.25 3.95
CA ARG A 125 16.10 5.17 5.36
C ARG A 125 15.32 4.07 6.10
N ASP A 126 14.01 3.99 5.85
CA ASP A 126 13.08 3.18 6.65
C ASP A 126 12.81 1.78 6.05
N ILE A 127 13.49 1.37 4.99
CA ILE A 127 13.40 -0.01 4.45
C ILE A 127 13.56 -1.09 5.54
N PRO A 128 14.49 -0.98 6.52
CA PRO A 128 14.59 -1.96 7.60
C PRO A 128 13.30 -2.11 8.44
N MET A 129 12.41 -1.11 8.46
CA MET A 129 11.14 -1.19 9.20
C MET A 129 10.20 -2.26 8.63
N LEU A 130 10.40 -2.73 7.39
CA LEU A 130 9.67 -3.88 6.84
C LEU A 130 9.84 -5.15 7.68
N ASP A 131 10.92 -5.28 8.44
CA ASP A 131 11.16 -6.42 9.33
C ASP A 131 10.33 -6.35 10.62
N THR A 132 9.70 -5.20 10.91
CA THR A 132 8.86 -4.99 12.10
C THR A 132 7.38 -5.34 11.88
N ILE A 133 6.96 -5.49 10.62
CA ILE A 133 5.57 -5.83 10.26
C ILE A 133 5.43 -7.33 9.95
N SER A 134 4.25 -7.89 10.24
CA SER A 134 4.01 -9.31 10.03
C SER A 134 4.08 -9.72 8.56
N GLY A 135 4.45 -10.98 8.32
CA GLY A 135 4.45 -11.58 6.98
C GLY A 135 3.10 -11.45 6.27
N ASP A 136 1.98 -11.58 6.99
CA ASP A 136 0.63 -11.42 6.42
C ASP A 136 0.38 -10.02 5.85
N ARG A 137 0.86 -8.97 6.52
CA ARG A 137 0.70 -7.58 6.06
C ARG A 137 1.57 -7.31 4.83
N ILE A 138 2.77 -7.88 4.79
CA ILE A 138 3.66 -7.78 3.62
C ILE A 138 3.09 -8.54 2.44
N ARG A 139 2.68 -9.81 2.66
CA ARG A 139 2.01 -10.63 1.65
C ARG A 139 0.83 -9.88 1.07
N HIS A 140 -0.03 -9.29 1.90
CA HIS A 140 -1.18 -8.53 1.43
C HIS A 140 -0.79 -7.40 0.47
N GLU A 141 0.21 -6.57 0.80
CA GLU A 141 0.66 -5.49 -0.10
C GLU A 141 1.31 -6.03 -1.38
N VAL A 142 2.07 -7.13 -1.29
CA VAL A 142 2.67 -7.79 -2.46
C VAL A 142 1.60 -8.40 -3.39
N GLU A 143 0.56 -9.01 -2.84
CA GLU A 143 -0.59 -9.49 -3.62
C GLU A 143 -1.36 -8.33 -4.28
N LEU A 144 -1.44 -7.16 -3.64
CA LEU A 144 -2.00 -5.96 -4.27
C LEU A 144 -1.11 -5.47 -5.42
N VAL A 145 0.21 -5.54 -5.30
CA VAL A 145 1.13 -5.27 -6.41
C VAL A 145 0.84 -6.18 -7.60
N PHE A 146 0.61 -7.47 -7.38
CA PHE A 146 0.30 -8.42 -8.45
C PHE A 146 -1.04 -8.21 -9.14
N LYS A 147 -1.93 -7.41 -8.54
CA LYS A 147 -3.22 -7.01 -9.11
C LYS A 147 -3.15 -5.70 -9.90
N GLU A 148 -2.01 -5.01 -9.88
CA GLU A 148 -1.84 -3.82 -10.71
C GLU A 148 -1.66 -4.20 -12.18
N GLU A 149 -1.82 -3.20 -13.06
CA GLU A 149 -1.73 -3.41 -14.51
C GLU A 149 -0.33 -3.85 -14.95
N LEU A 150 0.73 -3.31 -14.34
CA LEU A 150 2.13 -3.55 -14.72
C LEU A 150 2.99 -3.95 -13.50
N PRO A 151 2.75 -5.11 -12.87
CA PRO A 151 3.43 -5.53 -11.65
C PRO A 151 4.95 -5.66 -11.82
N GLU A 152 5.42 -6.02 -13.02
CA GLU A 152 6.85 -6.10 -13.35
C GLU A 152 7.59 -4.77 -13.19
N LYS A 153 6.91 -3.63 -13.39
CA LYS A 153 7.51 -2.31 -13.18
C LYS A 153 7.68 -2.02 -11.69
N ILE A 154 6.69 -2.38 -10.88
CA ILE A 154 6.75 -2.21 -9.41
C ILE A 154 7.86 -3.07 -8.81
N LEU A 155 7.98 -4.34 -9.23
CA LEU A 155 9.05 -5.22 -8.74
C LEU A 155 10.45 -4.72 -9.12
N ARG A 156 10.62 -4.23 -10.35
CA ARG A 156 11.88 -3.62 -10.79
C ARG A 156 12.24 -2.41 -9.94
N ARG A 157 11.27 -1.53 -9.73
CA ARG A 157 11.43 -0.34 -8.89
C ARG A 157 11.75 -0.69 -7.43
N ALA A 158 11.10 -1.72 -6.90
CA ALA A 158 11.39 -2.24 -5.57
C ALA A 158 12.82 -2.79 -5.47
N ASP A 159 13.36 -3.42 -6.51
CA ASP A 159 14.75 -3.91 -6.54
C ASP A 159 15.77 -2.78 -6.65
N GLU A 160 15.51 -1.79 -7.52
CA GLU A 160 16.32 -0.56 -7.63
C GLU A 160 16.47 0.14 -6.29
N LEU A 161 15.38 0.21 -5.52
CA LEU A 161 15.34 0.86 -4.21
C LEU A 161 15.74 -0.07 -3.05
N LYS A 162 16.11 -1.33 -3.31
CA LYS A 162 16.48 -2.33 -2.28
C LYS A 162 15.35 -2.71 -1.32
N VAL A 163 14.11 -2.54 -1.74
CA VAL A 163 12.90 -3.02 -1.07
C VAL A 163 12.65 -4.50 -1.37
N LEU A 164 12.81 -4.95 -2.62
CA LEU A 164 12.57 -6.34 -3.01
C LEU A 164 13.42 -7.37 -2.22
N PRO A 165 14.72 -7.12 -1.94
CA PRO A 165 15.54 -8.00 -1.11
C PRO A 165 15.02 -8.22 0.32
N LYS A 166 14.10 -7.37 0.83
CA LYS A 166 13.43 -7.59 2.13
C LYS A 166 12.36 -8.69 2.10
N LEU A 167 11.92 -9.10 0.90
CA LEU A 167 11.15 -10.33 0.75
C LEU A 167 12.08 -11.54 0.74
N HIS A 168 13.11 -11.49 -0.11
CA HIS A 168 14.18 -12.49 -0.12
C HIS A 168 15.40 -11.94 -0.89
N PRO A 169 16.65 -12.07 -0.39
CA PRO A 169 17.84 -11.46 -1.00
C PRO A 169 18.12 -11.89 -2.45
N SER A 170 17.76 -13.13 -2.78
CA SER A 170 18.01 -13.72 -4.11
C SER A 170 17.04 -13.26 -5.18
N LEU A 171 15.92 -12.62 -4.81
CA LEU A 171 14.99 -12.04 -5.78
C LEU A 171 15.64 -10.87 -6.52
N LYS A 172 15.40 -10.83 -7.83
CA LYS A 172 15.81 -9.75 -8.73
C LYS A 172 14.60 -9.29 -9.52
N GLY A 173 14.28 -8.00 -9.44
CA GLY A 173 13.10 -7.40 -10.06
C GLY A 173 13.28 -7.14 -11.56
N ASN A 174 14.40 -7.56 -12.13
CA ASN A 174 14.78 -7.34 -13.52
C ASN A 174 15.02 -8.70 -14.23
N GLY A 175 15.59 -8.65 -15.44
CA GLY A 175 16.04 -9.84 -16.15
C GLY A 175 14.93 -10.86 -16.39
N TRP A 176 15.13 -12.08 -15.90
CA TRP A 176 14.19 -13.20 -16.11
C TRP A 176 12.82 -12.93 -15.47
N LEU A 177 12.78 -12.47 -14.22
CA LEU A 177 11.53 -12.32 -13.47
C LEU A 177 10.62 -11.28 -14.12
N ALA A 178 11.18 -10.13 -14.46
CA ALA A 178 10.43 -9.07 -15.17
C ALA A 178 9.87 -9.57 -16.52
N LYS A 179 10.66 -10.33 -17.29
CA LYS A 179 10.22 -10.92 -18.56
C LYS A 179 9.08 -11.92 -18.37
N ARG A 180 9.16 -12.79 -17.36
CA ARG A 180 8.10 -13.77 -17.09
C ARG A 180 6.81 -13.13 -16.57
N PHE A 181 6.92 -12.10 -15.74
CA PHE A 181 5.75 -11.34 -15.31
C PHE A 181 5.05 -10.67 -16.50
N GLN A 182 5.83 -10.02 -17.37
CA GLN A 182 5.30 -9.43 -18.61
C GLN A 182 4.64 -10.49 -19.50
N GLN A 183 5.29 -11.63 -19.73
CA GLN A 183 4.72 -12.72 -20.54
C GLN A 183 3.43 -13.28 -19.94
N ALA A 184 3.38 -13.49 -18.62
CA ALA A 184 2.17 -13.97 -17.94
C ALA A 184 1.00 -12.99 -18.13
N ARG A 185 1.28 -11.69 -18.03
CA ARG A 185 0.31 -10.62 -18.29
C ARG A 185 -0.18 -10.63 -19.73
N GLU A 186 0.71 -10.67 -20.71
CA GLU A 186 0.38 -10.69 -22.14
C GLU A 186 -0.47 -11.92 -22.51
N LEU A 187 -0.12 -13.10 -21.99
CA LEU A 187 -0.85 -14.35 -22.24
C LEU A 187 -2.24 -14.40 -21.59
N SER A 188 -2.45 -13.66 -20.50
CA SER A 188 -3.74 -13.65 -19.80
C SER A 188 -4.71 -12.59 -20.31
N HIS A 189 -4.25 -11.68 -21.18
CA HIS A 189 -5.05 -10.60 -21.73
C HIS A 189 -6.34 -11.12 -22.42
N PRO A 190 -7.53 -10.53 -22.17
CA PRO A 190 -7.78 -9.26 -21.48
C PRO A 190 -7.91 -9.36 -19.95
N ASN A 191 -7.75 -10.55 -19.37
CA ASN A 191 -7.85 -10.75 -17.93
C ASN A 191 -6.50 -10.52 -17.24
N LEU A 192 -6.54 -10.25 -15.93
CA LEU A 192 -5.33 -10.24 -15.10
C LEU A 192 -4.91 -11.68 -14.78
N PRO A 193 -3.60 -11.99 -14.77
CA PRO A 193 -3.14 -13.28 -14.29
C PRO A 193 -3.53 -13.49 -12.82
N PRO A 194 -3.81 -14.74 -12.40
CA PRO A 194 -4.09 -15.03 -11.00
C PRO A 194 -2.85 -14.72 -10.15
N VAL A 195 -3.08 -14.17 -8.95
CA VAL A 195 -2.02 -13.88 -7.95
C VAL A 195 -1.11 -15.09 -7.70
N GLY A 196 -1.69 -16.29 -7.67
CA GLY A 196 -0.94 -17.54 -7.48
C GLY A 196 0.10 -17.82 -8.56
N LEU A 197 -0.13 -17.39 -9.82
CA LEU A 197 0.86 -17.53 -10.89
C LEU A 197 2.08 -16.66 -10.62
N TYR A 198 1.88 -15.41 -10.19
CA TYR A 198 2.99 -14.51 -9.87
C TYR A 198 3.77 -14.96 -8.64
N LEU A 199 3.09 -15.52 -7.62
CA LEU A 199 3.75 -16.16 -6.48
C LEU A 199 4.61 -17.35 -6.93
N ALA A 200 4.08 -18.21 -7.82
CA ALA A 200 4.84 -19.32 -8.37
C ALA A 200 6.06 -18.84 -9.18
N LEU A 201 5.94 -17.76 -9.95
CA LEU A 201 7.06 -17.18 -10.70
C LEU A 201 8.15 -16.59 -9.78
N LEU A 202 7.78 -16.02 -8.63
CA LEU A 202 8.76 -15.60 -7.63
C LEU A 202 9.53 -16.80 -7.08
N ALA A 203 8.81 -17.86 -6.70
CA ALA A 203 9.37 -19.08 -6.14
C ALA A 203 10.24 -19.85 -7.15
N TYR A 204 9.90 -19.80 -8.42
CA TYR A 204 10.59 -20.54 -9.48
C TYR A 204 12.08 -20.18 -9.63
N CYS A 205 12.46 -18.94 -9.31
CA CYS A 205 13.85 -18.48 -9.37
C CYS A 205 14.70 -18.93 -8.18
N LEU A 206 14.07 -19.50 -7.15
CA LEU A 206 14.69 -19.77 -5.86
C LEU A 206 14.99 -21.27 -5.71
N THR A 207 16.02 -21.59 -4.95
CA THR A 207 16.25 -22.97 -4.50
C THR A 207 15.17 -23.43 -3.53
N ASP A 208 15.10 -24.73 -3.21
CA ASP A 208 14.13 -25.24 -2.24
C ASP A 208 14.28 -24.58 -0.86
N GLU A 209 15.52 -24.40 -0.38
CA GLU A 209 15.80 -23.71 0.88
C GLU A 209 15.36 -22.24 0.86
N GLU A 210 15.64 -21.53 -0.23
CA GLU A 210 15.24 -20.13 -0.41
C GLU A 210 13.71 -19.99 -0.50
N ASN A 211 13.03 -20.98 -1.10
CA ASN A 211 11.57 -21.05 -1.14
C ASN A 211 10.97 -21.21 0.25
N GLU A 212 11.53 -22.08 1.09
CA GLU A 212 11.09 -22.23 2.48
C GLU A 212 11.24 -20.91 3.27
N GLN A 213 12.35 -20.18 3.05
CA GLN A 213 12.58 -18.88 3.67
C GLN A 213 11.54 -17.84 3.20
N LEU A 214 11.24 -17.79 1.90
CA LEU A 214 10.22 -16.88 1.34
C LEU A 214 8.82 -17.23 1.87
N ILE A 215 8.46 -18.52 1.90
CA ILE A 215 7.18 -19.02 2.45
C ILE A 215 7.04 -18.60 3.91
N SER A 216 8.08 -18.79 4.72
CA SER A 216 8.10 -18.37 6.12
C SER A 216 7.95 -16.84 6.26
N ARG A 217 8.69 -16.08 5.45
CA ARG A 217 8.67 -14.60 5.46
C ARG A 217 7.30 -14.02 5.15
N LEU A 218 6.60 -14.62 4.18
CA LEU A 218 5.28 -14.21 3.71
C LEU A 218 4.13 -14.95 4.39
N ARG A 219 4.41 -15.94 5.24
CA ARG A 219 3.40 -16.83 5.86
C ARG A 219 2.46 -17.44 4.82
N LEU A 220 3.01 -17.96 3.72
CA LEU A 220 2.21 -18.64 2.70
C LEU A 220 1.69 -19.96 3.28
N SER A 221 0.39 -20.22 3.08
CA SER A 221 -0.32 -21.42 3.56
C SER A 221 -0.51 -22.43 2.45
#